data_AF-A0A815W870-F1
#
_entry.id   AF-A0A815W870-F1
#
_cell.length_a   1.000
_cell.length_b   1.000
_cell.length_c   1.000
_cell.angle_alpha   90.00
_cell.angle_beta   90.00
_cell.angle_gamma   90.00
#
_symmetry.space_group_name_H-M   'P 1'
#
loop_
_entity.id
_entity.type
_entity.pdbx_description
1 polymer ?
#
loop_
_entity_poly.entity_id
_entity_poly.type
_entity_poly.pdbx_seq_one_letter_code
_entity_poly.pdbx_strand_id
1 'polypeptide(L)' 'MSIRVENEQEKQCRICLDTDNSNDIISPCLCSGNSAYVHRKCLNHWRAENKRGK' A
#
# COMPACT_ATOMS: atom_id res chain seq x y z
N MET A 1 20.03 -21.08 17.18
CA MET A 1 20.02 -19.65 16.78
C MET A 1 18.64 -19.33 16.23
N SER A 2 17.73 -18.85 17.08
CA SER A 2 16.39 -18.44 16.65
C SER A 2 16.44 -16.95 16.34
N ILE A 3 16.64 -16.61 15.07
CA ILE A 3 16.49 -15.23 14.62
C ILE A 3 14.99 -14.95 14.68
N ARG A 4 14.57 -14.25 15.74
CA ARG A 4 13.28 -13.57 15.75
C ARG A 4 13.43 -12.42 14.75
N VAL A 5 12.98 -12.64 13.52
CA VAL A 5 12.80 -11.55 12.56
C VAL A 5 11.75 -10.64 13.19
N GLU A 6 12.21 -9.53 13.77
CA GLU A 6 11.30 -8.46 14.17
C GLU A 6 10.58 -8.03 12.90
N ASN A 7 9.26 -8.21 12.92
CA ASN A 7 8.35 -7.91 11.84
C ASN A 7 8.35 -6.38 11.66
N GLU A 8 9.39 -5.86 11.03
CA GLU A 8 9.41 -4.53 10.44
C GLU A 8 8.25 -4.56 9.44
N GLN A 9 7.12 -3.98 9.85
CA GLN A 9 5.92 -3.92 9.04
C GLN A 9 6.22 -3.01 7.85
N GLU A 10 6.91 -3.56 6.86
CA GLU A 10 7.17 -2.89 5.61
C GLU A 10 5.82 -2.52 5.02
N LYS A 11 5.57 -1.20 4.94
CA LYS A 11 4.32 -0.66 4.45
C LYS A 11 4.17 -1.11 3.01
N GLN A 12 3.30 -2.08 2.77
CA GLN A 12 3.11 -2.68 1.45
C GLN A 12 1.88 -2.06 0.78
N CYS A 13 2.01 -1.70 -0.48
CA CYS A 13 0.90 -1.13 -1.23
C CYS A 13 -0.17 -2.20 -1.49
N ARG A 14 -1.40 -2.00 -1.01
CA ARG A 14 -2.50 -2.96 -1.20
C ARG A 14 -2.95 -3.16 -2.66
N ILE A 15 -2.52 -2.29 -3.58
CA ILE A 15 -2.94 -2.33 -5.00
C ILE A 15 -1.96 -3.16 -5.83
N CYS A 16 -0.65 -2.93 -5.68
CA CYS A 16 0.38 -3.65 -6.44
C CYS A 16 1.10 -4.74 -5.62
N LEU A 17 0.79 -4.85 -4.32
CA LEU A 17 1.42 -5.78 -3.37
C LEU A 17 2.93 -5.62 -3.30
N ASP A 18 3.43 -4.40 -3.51
CA ASP A 18 4.85 -4.09 -3.56
C ASP A 18 5.21 -3.06 -2.47
N THR A 19 6.46 -3.12 -2.00
CA THR A 19 7.04 -2.20 -1.01
C THR A 19 7.99 -1.18 -1.66
N ASP A 20 8.21 -1.27 -2.97
CA ASP A 20 9.02 -0.35 -3.77
C ASP A 20 8.48 1.08 -3.68
N ASN A 21 9.30 1.98 -3.14
CA ASN A 21 8.96 3.36 -2.77
C ASN A 21 8.05 3.49 -1.54
N SER A 22 8.46 2.88 -0.41
CA SER A 22 7.83 3.11 0.90
C SER A 22 7.76 4.60 1.31
N ASN A 23 8.53 5.48 0.65
CA ASN A 23 8.47 6.94 0.81
C ASN A 23 7.22 7.59 0.17
N ASP A 24 6.64 6.99 -0.87
CA ASP A 24 5.48 7.52 -1.62
C ASP A 24 4.18 6.77 -1.28
N ILE A 25 4.20 6.01 -0.18
CA ILE A 25 3.05 5.30 0.35
C ILE A 25 2.25 6.20 1.29
N ILE A 26 0.94 6.25 1.08
CA ILE A 26 0.00 7.05 1.86
C ILE A 26 -1.08 6.17 2.47
N SER A 27 -1.71 6.64 3.54
CA SER A 27 -2.89 5.99 4.14
C SER A 27 -4.14 6.81 3.80
N PRO A 28 -4.85 6.51 2.69
CA PRO A 28 -6.01 7.29 2.25
C PRO A 28 -7.27 7.01 3.07
N CYS A 29 -7.25 6.00 3.95
CA CYS A 29 -8.35 5.63 4.84
C CYS A 29 -7.85 5.49 6.29
N LEU A 30 -8.80 5.48 7.21
CA LEU A 30 -8.61 5.16 8.63
C LEU A 30 -8.48 3.64 8.87
N CYS A 31 -8.16 2.88 7.84
CA CYS A 31 -7.97 1.44 7.94
C CYS A 31 -6.74 1.17 8.83
N SER A 32 -6.79 0.15 9.67
CA SER A 32 -5.66 -0.25 10.52
C SER A 32 -4.97 -1.48 9.93
N GLY A 33 -3.63 -1.52 9.98
CA GLY A 33 -2.81 -2.66 9.51
C GLY A 33 -2.20 -2.48 8.13
N ASN A 34 -1.71 -3.58 7.53
CA ASN A 34 -0.95 -3.54 6.26
C ASN A 34 -1.80 -3.04 5.06
N SER A 35 -3.13 -3.23 5.13
CA SER A 35 -4.07 -2.81 4.10
C SER A 35 -4.42 -1.31 4.12
N ALA A 36 -3.87 -0.55 5.07
CA ALA A 36 -3.99 0.90 5.14
C ALA A 36 -3.12 1.61 4.11
N TYR A 37 -2.02 0.98 3.68
CA TYR A 37 -0.99 1.63 2.89
C TYR A 37 -1.19 1.43 1.38
N VAL A 38 -1.06 2.53 0.63
CA VAL A 38 -1.23 2.57 -0.83
C VAL A 38 -0.26 3.56 -1.45
N HIS A 39 0.43 3.21 -2.53
CA HIS A 39 1.24 4.18 -3.28
C HIS A 39 0.39 5.28 -3.89
N ARG A 40 0.87 6.53 -3.83
CA ARG A 40 0.17 7.68 -4.42
C ARG A 40 -0.10 7.48 -5.93
N LYS A 41 0.87 6.90 -6.65
CA LYS A 41 0.74 6.53 -8.07
C LYS A 41 -0.34 5.45 -8.29
N CYS A 42 -0.29 4.37 -7.52
CA CYS A 42 -1.26 3.28 -7.63
C CYS A 42 -2.69 3.75 -7.32
N LEU A 43 -2.86 4.60 -6.31
CA LEU A 43 -4.16 5.19 -5.98
C LEU A 43 -4.70 6.06 -7.13
N ASN A 44 -3.86 6.91 -7.71
CA ASN A 44 -4.26 7.75 -8.86
C ASN A 44 -4.61 6.90 -10.08
N HIS A 45 -3.82 5.86 -10.37
CA HIS A 45 -4.09 4.93 -11.47
C HIS A 45 -5.42 4.18 -11.25
N TRP A 46 -5.63 3.63 -10.06
CA TRP A 46 -6.89 2.95 -9.71
C TRP A 46 -8.12 3.86 -9.84
N ARG A 47 -8.00 5.13 -9.42
CA ARG A 47 -9.07 6.14 -9.60
C ARG A 47 -9.33 6.48 -11.07
N ALA A 48 -8.31 6.41 -11.93
CA ALA A 48 -8.47 6.62 -13.36
C ALA A 48 -9.12 5.41 -14.04
N GLU A 49 -8.69 4.19 -13.69
CA GLU A 49 -9.21 2.93 -14.24
C GLU A 49 -10.67 2.67 -13.85
N ASN A 50 -11.08 3.04 -12.62
CA ASN A 50 -12.46 2.91 -12.15
C ASN A 50 -13.45 3.91 -12.78
N LYS A 51 -13.05 4.67 -13.80
CA LYS A 51 -13.99 5.47 -14.62
C LYS A 51 -14.79 4.64 -15.64
N ARG A 52 -14.69 3.30 -15.62
CA ARG A 52 -15.50 2.37 -16.43
C ARG A 52 -16.91 2.15 -15.86
N GLY A 53 -17.58 3.25 -15.53
CA GLY A 53 -18.97 3.29 -15.08
C GLY A 53 -19.71 4.45 -15.73
N LYS A 54 -19.79 4.44 -17.05
CA LYS A 54 -20.79 5.16 -17.84
C LYS A 54 -21.31 4.22 -18.92
#